data_AF-A0A7J2I509-F1
#
_entry.id   AF-A0A7J2I509-F1
#
_cell.length_a   1.000
_cell.length_b   1.000
_cell.length_c   1.000
_cell.angle_alpha   90.00
_cell.angle_beta   90.00
_cell.angle_gamma   90.00
#
_symmetry.space_group_name_H-M   'P 1'
#
loop_
_entity.id
_entity.type
_entity.pdbx_description
1 polymer ?
#
loop_
_entity_poly.entity_id
_entity_poly.type
_entity_poly.pdbx_seq_one_letter_code
_entity_poly.pdbx_strand_id
1 'polypeptide(L)'
;SLPPRSYVLGLADVIGELRRNALDLIRAGRLEEAEKRLELMEEIYLDLTSVDELFIHVPGLRRKCDVARRVIEATRGDLTIELRRNALERLIRRLEEVMGGEDRCG
;
A
#
# COMPACT_ATOMS: atom_id res chain seq x y z
N SER A 1 23.49 -22.77 4.69
CA SER A 1 22.16 -22.45 4.15
C SER A 1 21.36 -21.73 5.22
N LEU A 2 20.78 -20.57 4.91
CA LEU A 2 19.87 -19.90 5.85
C LEU A 2 18.63 -20.79 6.07
N PRO A 3 18.18 -21.00 7.33
CA PRO A 3 17.07 -21.88 7.58
C PRO A 3 15.78 -21.33 6.92
N PRO A 4 14.99 -22.17 6.22
CA PRO A 4 13.74 -21.78 5.55
C PRO A 4 12.78 -20.94 6.40
N ARG A 5 12.80 -21.16 7.72
CA ARG A 5 11.98 -20.42 8.70
C ARG A 5 12.33 -18.94 8.81
N SER A 6 13.60 -18.57 8.67
CA SER A 6 14.04 -17.17 8.76
C SER A 6 13.54 -16.36 7.57
N TYR A 7 13.49 -16.96 6.39
CA TYR A 7 12.98 -16.32 5.18
C TYR A 7 11.46 -16.07 5.26
N VAL A 8 10.73 -17.08 5.73
CA VAL A 8 9.28 -17.06 5.93
C VAL A 8 8.83 -15.99 6.93
N LEU A 9 9.62 -15.75 7.98
CA LEU A 9 9.36 -14.71 8.97
C LEU A 9 9.75 -13.33 8.42
N GLY A 10 10.96 -13.21 7.84
CA GLY A 10 11.44 -11.95 7.27
C GLY A 10 10.52 -11.36 6.21
N LEU A 11 9.96 -12.18 5.32
CA LEU A 11 8.97 -11.73 4.34
C LEU A 11 7.72 -11.12 5.02
N ALA A 12 7.15 -11.85 5.98
CA ALA A 12 5.94 -11.40 6.65
C ALA A 12 6.18 -10.10 7.43
N ASP A 13 7.34 -10.01 8.08
CA ASP A 13 7.72 -8.84 8.88
C ASP A 13 7.95 -7.62 8.01
N VAL A 14 8.68 -7.76 6.88
CA VAL A 14 8.96 -6.65 5.96
C VAL A 14 7.67 -6.12 5.31
N ILE A 15 6.84 -7.00 4.74
CA ILE A 15 5.58 -6.59 4.11
C ILE A 15 4.62 -5.99 5.14
N GLY A 16 4.61 -6.53 6.36
CA GLY A 16 3.82 -5.99 7.47
C GLY A 16 4.28 -4.59 7.91
N GLU A 17 5.59 -4.36 8.01
CA GLU A 17 6.17 -3.05 8.34
C GLU A 17 5.88 -2.02 7.25
N LEU A 18 6.03 -2.40 5.98
CA LEU A 18 5.72 -1.53 4.85
C LEU A 18 4.24 -1.12 4.84
N ARG A 19 3.32 -2.06 5.12
CA ARG A 19 1.89 -1.73 5.29
C ARG A 19 1.69 -0.75 6.44
N ARG A 20 2.33 -0.95 7.60
CA ARG A 20 2.22 -0.02 8.72
C ARG A 20 2.67 1.39 8.31
N ASN A 21 3.82 1.49 7.65
CA ASN A 21 4.34 2.76 7.17
C ASN A 21 3.41 3.42 6.14
N ALA A 22 2.85 2.64 5.19
CA ALA A 22 1.89 3.14 4.21
C ALA A 22 0.63 3.70 4.88
N LEU A 23 0.08 3.00 5.88
CA LEU A 23 -1.09 3.47 6.63
C LEU A 23 -0.80 4.75 7.42
N ASP A 24 0.39 4.89 7.98
CA ASP A 24 0.79 6.11 8.71
C ASP A 24 0.96 7.29 7.76
N LEU A 25 1.49 7.07 6.55
CA LEU A 25 1.59 8.08 5.50
C LEU A 25 0.20 8.49 4.98
N ILE A 26 -0.71 7.54 4.78
CA ILE A 26 -2.12 7.79 4.43
C ILE A 26 -2.77 8.68 5.49
N ARG A 27 -2.62 8.35 6.78
CA ARG A 27 -3.16 9.15 7.89
C ARG A 27 -2.59 10.57 7.92
N ALA A 28 -1.35 10.75 7.51
CA ALA A 28 -0.69 12.05 7.42
C ALA A 28 -1.02 12.81 6.11
N GLY A 29 -1.83 12.24 5.20
CA GLY A 29 -2.16 12.82 3.90
C GLY A 29 -1.00 12.78 2.88
N ARG A 30 0.07 12.03 3.16
CA ARG A 30 1.26 11.89 2.30
C ARG A 30 1.08 10.75 1.30
N LEU A 31 0.13 10.91 0.38
CA LEU A 31 -0.37 9.83 -0.46
C LEU A 31 0.65 9.32 -1.48
N GLU A 32 1.47 10.21 -2.06
CA GLU A 32 2.52 9.84 -3.01
C GLU A 32 3.62 8.99 -2.36
N GLU A 33 3.90 9.22 -1.07
CA GLU A 33 4.86 8.39 -0.33
C GLU A 33 4.24 7.06 0.08
N ALA A 34 2.95 7.03 0.42
CA ALA A 34 2.23 5.80 0.69
C ALA A 34 2.19 4.90 -0.56
N GLU A 35 2.02 5.49 -1.74
CA GLU A 35 2.08 4.78 -3.03
C GLU A 35 3.43 4.12 -3.24
N LYS A 36 4.54 4.83 -3.01
CA LYS A 36 5.90 4.25 -3.07
C LYS A 36 6.10 3.07 -2.11
N ARG A 37 5.45 3.09 -0.94
CA ARG A 37 5.49 1.95 -0.02
C ARG A 37 4.73 0.75 -0.56
N LEU A 38 3.57 0.98 -1.16
CA LEU A 38 2.81 -0.07 -1.82
C LEU A 38 3.59 -0.68 -2.99
N GLU A 39 4.19 0.14 -3.85
CA GLU A 39 5.04 -0.31 -4.96
C GLU A 39 6.19 -1.20 -4.46
N LEU A 40 6.88 -0.80 -3.39
CA LEU A 40 7.95 -1.61 -2.80
C LEU A 40 7.42 -2.95 -2.25
N MET A 41 6.22 -2.99 -1.69
CA MET A 41 5.60 -4.25 -1.26
C MET A 41 5.32 -5.17 -2.46
N GLU A 42 4.87 -4.61 -3.57
CA GLU A 42 4.59 -5.33 -4.82
C GLU A 42 5.87 -5.86 -5.47
N GLU A 43 6.95 -5.06 -5.49
CA GLU A 43 8.26 -5.44 -6.01
C GLU A 43 8.83 -6.63 -5.22
N ILE A 44 8.87 -6.52 -3.89
CA ILE A 44 9.31 -7.62 -3.02
C ILE A 44 8.51 -8.88 -3.29
N TYR A 45 7.18 -8.73 -3.40
CA TYR A 45 6.29 -9.86 -3.69
C TYR A 45 6.57 -10.51 -5.05
N LEU A 46 6.75 -9.71 -6.10
CA LEU A 46 7.03 -10.17 -7.44
C LEU A 46 8.35 -10.96 -7.48
N ASP A 47 9.42 -10.39 -6.94
CA ASP A 47 10.74 -11.01 -6.85
C ASP A 47 10.67 -12.37 -6.16
N LEU A 48 9.92 -12.45 -5.06
CA LEU A 48 9.71 -13.69 -4.31
C LEU A 48 8.98 -14.77 -5.08
N THR A 49 7.98 -14.37 -5.87
CA THR A 49 7.18 -15.32 -6.66
C THR A 49 7.85 -15.72 -7.97
N SER A 50 8.87 -14.99 -8.42
CA SER A 50 9.59 -15.26 -9.67
C SER A 50 10.49 -16.50 -9.61
N VAL A 51 10.82 -17.00 -8.40
CA VAL A 51 11.74 -18.13 -8.22
C VAL A 51 10.98 -19.37 -7.77
N ASP A 52 10.50 -20.16 -8.74
CA ASP A 52 9.70 -21.37 -8.48
C ASP A 52 10.40 -22.39 -7.57
N GLU A 53 11.73 -22.49 -7.65
CA GLU A 53 12.54 -23.37 -6.79
C GLU A 53 12.40 -23.03 -5.30
N LEU A 54 12.19 -21.76 -4.94
CA LEU A 54 12.00 -21.36 -3.53
C LEU A 54 10.77 -22.04 -2.92
N PHE A 55 9.70 -22.24 -3.69
CA PHE A 55 8.49 -22.91 -3.20
C PHE A 55 8.69 -24.39 -2.93
N ILE A 56 9.66 -25.03 -3.59
CA ILE A 56 10.01 -26.44 -3.40
C ILE A 56 10.89 -26.59 -2.14
N HIS A 57 11.86 -25.70 -1.97
CA HIS A 57 12.84 -25.79 -0.88
C HIS A 57 12.38 -25.16 0.45
N VAL A 58 11.34 -24.32 0.44
CA VAL A 58 10.84 -23.60 1.63
C VAL A 58 9.38 -23.97 1.91
N PRO A 59 9.14 -25.01 2.75
CA PRO A 59 7.79 -25.38 3.18
C PRO A 59 7.05 -24.20 3.83
N GLY A 60 5.83 -23.92 3.37
CA GLY A 60 4.98 -22.85 3.89
C GLY A 60 5.14 -21.48 3.22
N LEU A 61 6.08 -21.33 2.27
CA LEU A 61 6.27 -20.08 1.52
C LEU A 61 5.02 -19.68 0.73
N ARG A 62 4.34 -20.64 0.06
CA ARG A 62 3.09 -20.37 -0.69
C ARG A 62 2.03 -19.67 0.17
N ARG A 63 1.75 -20.23 1.35
CA ARG A 63 0.77 -19.66 2.29
C ARG A 63 1.16 -18.24 2.73
N LYS A 64 2.45 -17.96 2.90
CA LYS A 64 2.93 -16.60 3.22
C LYS A 64 2.79 -15.66 2.05
N CYS A 65 3.09 -16.08 0.82
CA CYS A 65 2.83 -15.29 -0.38
C CYS A 65 1.33 -14.96 -0.49
N ASP A 66 0.42 -15.88 -0.16
CA ASP A 66 -1.02 -15.59 -0.16
C ASP A 66 -1.40 -14.54 0.89
N VAL A 67 -0.79 -14.60 2.08
CA VAL A 67 -0.99 -13.59 3.12
C VAL A 67 -0.42 -12.24 2.69
N ALA A 68 0.80 -12.22 2.13
CA ALA A 68 1.45 -11.01 1.63
C ALA A 68 0.61 -10.36 0.52
N ARG A 69 0.12 -11.15 -0.44
CA ARG A 69 -0.81 -10.70 -1.47
C ARG A 69 -2.05 -10.04 -0.87
N ARG A 70 -2.71 -10.70 0.09
CA ARG A 70 -3.89 -10.12 0.77
C ARG A 70 -3.57 -8.79 1.45
N VAL A 71 -2.40 -8.68 2.07
CA VAL A 71 -1.93 -7.45 2.72
C VAL A 71 -1.67 -6.33 1.71
N ILE A 72 -1.07 -6.66 0.55
CA ILE A 72 -0.85 -5.71 -0.56
C ILE A 72 -2.19 -5.22 -1.11
N GLU A 73 -3.11 -6.13 -1.44
CA GLU A 73 -4.43 -5.80 -1.96
C GLU A 73 -5.22 -4.88 -1.01
N ALA A 74 -5.21 -5.20 0.29
CA ALA A 74 -5.84 -4.34 1.29
C ALA A 74 -5.20 -2.95 1.32
N THR A 75 -3.87 -2.85 1.20
CA THR A 75 -3.14 -1.57 1.24
C THR A 75 -3.46 -0.73 0.02
N ARG A 76 -3.57 -1.35 -1.16
CA ARG A 76 -4.02 -0.70 -2.39
C ARG A 76 -5.45 -0.17 -2.26
N GLY A 77 -6.35 -0.95 -1.64
CA GLY A 77 -7.71 -0.52 -1.34
C GLY A 77 -7.75 0.72 -0.44
N ASP A 78 -7.02 0.68 0.67
CA ASP A 78 -6.90 1.79 1.62
C ASP A 78 -6.40 3.08 0.93
N LEU A 79 -5.33 2.97 0.13
CA LEU A 79 -4.76 4.10 -0.62
C LEU A 79 -5.72 4.66 -1.67
N THR A 80 -6.41 3.78 -2.40
CA THR A 80 -7.39 4.18 -3.43
C THR A 80 -8.54 4.98 -2.83
N ILE A 81 -9.05 4.54 -1.68
CA ILE A 81 -10.11 5.25 -0.96
C ILE A 81 -9.65 6.66 -0.59
N GLU A 82 -8.47 6.80 0.00
CA GLU A 82 -7.97 8.12 0.44
C GLU A 82 -7.66 9.04 -0.74
N LEU A 83 -7.10 8.53 -1.85
CA LEU A 83 -6.90 9.30 -3.07
C LEU A 83 -8.21 9.88 -3.63
N ARG A 84 -9.26 9.05 -3.68
CA ARG A 84 -10.58 9.46 -4.16
C ARG A 84 -11.22 10.48 -3.21
N ARG A 85 -11.11 10.26 -1.91
CA ARG A 85 -11.57 11.20 -0.89
C ARG A 85 -10.88 12.56 -1.03
N ASN A 86 -9.56 12.58 -1.13
CA ASN A 86 -8.79 13.81 -1.28
C ASN A 86 -9.11 14.56 -2.59
N ALA A 87 -9.34 13.82 -3.69
CA ALA A 87 -9.83 14.42 -4.94
C ALA A 87 -11.20 15.08 -4.77
N LEU A 88 -12.14 14.43 -4.07
CA LEU A 88 -13.47 14.99 -3.80
C LEU A 88 -13.38 16.24 -2.91
N GLU A 89 -12.59 16.20 -1.83
CA GLU A 89 -12.37 17.35 -0.95
C GLU A 89 -11.82 18.56 -1.73
N ARG A 90 -10.90 18.35 -2.67
CA ARG A 90 -10.38 19.41 -3.55
C ARG A 90 -11.45 19.99 -4.48
N LEU A 91 -12.31 19.14 -5.04
CA LEU A 91 -13.40 19.59 -5.92
C LEU A 91 -14.44 20.42 -5.15
N ILE A 92 -14.79 20.01 -3.93
CA ILE A 92 -15.72 20.75 -3.07
C ILE A 92 -15.14 22.12 -2.73
N ARG A 93 -13.88 22.21 -2.29
CA ARG A 93 -13.22 23.49 -1.99
C ARG A 93 -13.21 24.43 -3.20
N ARG A 94 -12.91 23.89 -4.38
CA ARG A 94 -12.93 24.67 -5.63
C ARG A 94 -14.33 25.18 -5.95
N LEU A 95 -15.37 24.39 -5.70
CA LEU A 95 -16.75 24.81 -5.90
C LEU A 95 -17.13 25.94 -4.93
N GLU A 96 -16.76 25.82 -3.65
CA GLU A 96 -16.97 26.85 -2.63
C GLU A 96 -16.29 28.17 -3.01
N GLU A 97 -15.07 28.13 -3.55
CA GLU A 97 -14.35 29.32 -4.03
C GLU A 97 -15.07 30.03 -5.19
N VAL A 98 -15.64 29.25 -6.13
CA VAL A 98 -16.39 29.80 -7.27
C VAL A 98 -17.69 30.44 -6.80
N MET A 99 -18.44 29.76 -5.93
CA MET A 99 -19.72 30.25 -5.40
C MET A 99 -19.54 31.46 -4.46
N GLY A 100 -18.52 31.44 -3.59
CA GLY A 100 -18.19 32.57 -2.70
C GLY A 100 -17.59 33.78 -3.44
N GLY A 101 -17.29 33.65 -4.73
CA GLY A 101 -16.93 34.75 -5.62
C GLY A 101 -18.14 35.57 -6.10
N GLU A 102 -19.34 34.99 -6.10
CA GLU A 102 -20.57 35.64 -6.60
C GLU A 102 -21.16 36.65 -5.60
N ASP A 103 -20.87 36.51 -4.30
CA ASP A 103 -21.35 37.42 -3.24
C ASP A 103 -20.57 38.75 -3.13
N ARG A 104 -19.54 38.98 -3.95
CA ARG A 104 -18.71 40.20 -3.92
C ARG A 104 -18.98 41.19 -5.06
N CYS A 105 -20.04 40.98 -5.83
CA CYS A 105 -20.53 41.93 -6.82
C CYS A 105 -21.95 42.41 -6.45
N GLY A 106 -22.05 43.13 -5.33
CA GLY A 106 -23.25 43.86 -4.88
C GLY A 106 -22.89 45.29 -4.54
#